data_AF-A0A9P4RA70-F1
#
_entry.id   AF-A0A9P4RA70-F1
#
_cell.length_a   1.000
_cell.length_b   1.000
_cell.length_c   1.000
_cell.angle_alpha   90.00
_cell.angle_beta   90.00
_cell.angle_gamma   90.00
#
_symmetry.space_group_name_H-M   'P 1'
#
loop_
_entity.id
_entity.type
_entity.pdbx_description
1 polymer ?
#
loop_
_entity_poly.entity_id
_entity_poly.type
_entity_poly.pdbx_seq_one_letter_code
_entity_poly.pdbx_strand_id
1 'polypeptide(L)'
;MEYFYALLTRSGVFDLWIYAIWAMRAALEEELTDDGPNDAHEPGTKVQKYDGLVPGAAMWVLGLGEELYEKEEDLTPSAPNQGKPGRPGKLWTDGKAEFSEARWKFWKKRFGEVMEIEGTRKETVDIAKQAYELMQKIDGEGA
;
A
#
# COMPACT_ATOMS: atom_id res chain seq x y z
N MET A 1 -14.01 3.84 -0.21
CA MET A 1 -14.38 2.42 0.05
C MET A 1 -13.34 1.71 0.90
N GLU A 2 -12.05 1.83 0.59
CA GLU A 2 -10.96 1.18 1.35
C GLU A 2 -11.04 1.36 2.88
N TYR A 3 -11.32 2.56 3.38
CA TYR A 3 -11.43 2.78 4.83
C TYR A 3 -12.55 1.96 5.47
N PHE A 4 -13.70 1.83 4.80
CA PHE A 4 -14.80 1.00 5.28
C PHE A 4 -14.40 -0.48 5.30
N TYR A 5 -13.67 -0.95 4.29
CA TYR A 5 -13.14 -2.31 4.25
C TYR A 5 -12.12 -2.57 5.37
N ALA A 6 -11.23 -1.61 5.62
CA ALA A 6 -10.33 -1.67 6.75
C ALA A 6 -11.08 -1.80 8.09
N LEU A 7 -12.16 -1.05 8.29
CA LEU A 7 -12.97 -1.16 9.50
C LEU A 7 -13.74 -2.49 9.61
N LEU A 8 -14.20 -3.07 8.50
CA LEU A 8 -14.82 -4.40 8.49
C LEU A 8 -13.82 -5.50 8.88
N THR A 9 -12.59 -5.42 8.35
CA THR A 9 -11.50 -6.31 8.74
C THR A 9 -11.17 -6.16 10.21
N ARG A 10 -10.99 -4.91 10.68
CA ARG A 10 -10.66 -4.59 12.07
C ARG A 10 -11.71 -5.09 13.07
N SER A 11 -12.98 -4.97 12.71
CA SER A 11 -14.09 -5.44 13.55
C SER A 11 -14.30 -6.95 13.51
N GLY A 12 -13.54 -7.68 12.69
CA GLY A 12 -13.70 -9.13 12.51
C GLY A 12 -14.99 -9.53 11.78
N VAL A 13 -15.70 -8.56 11.18
CA VAL A 13 -16.96 -8.83 10.46
C VAL A 13 -16.68 -9.51 9.13
N PHE A 14 -15.61 -9.12 8.43
CA PHE A 14 -15.21 -9.75 7.18
C PHE A 14 -13.70 -9.62 6.99
N ASP A 15 -13.02 -10.72 6.66
CA ASP A 15 -11.58 -10.73 6.41
C ASP A 15 -11.28 -10.17 5.01
N LEU A 16 -10.74 -8.95 4.96
CA LEU A 16 -10.26 -8.30 3.74
C LEU A 16 -8.76 -7.98 3.79
N TRP A 17 -7.97 -8.68 4.61
CA TRP A 17 -6.53 -8.42 4.72
C TRP A 17 -5.83 -8.44 3.37
N ILE A 18 -6.24 -9.35 2.47
CA ILE A 18 -5.59 -9.45 1.15
C ILE A 18 -5.78 -8.19 0.28
N TYR A 19 -6.87 -7.45 0.47
CA TYR A 19 -7.11 -6.20 -0.25
C TYR A 19 -6.17 -5.10 0.24
N ALA A 20 -5.79 -5.11 1.52
CA ALA A 20 -4.75 -4.23 2.03
C ALA A 20 -3.43 -4.45 1.27
N ILE A 21 -2.98 -5.69 1.13
CA ILE A 21 -1.75 -5.99 0.35
C ILE A 21 -1.88 -5.53 -1.09
N TRP A 22 -3.03 -5.74 -1.74
CA TRP A 22 -3.19 -5.34 -3.14
C TRP A 22 -3.15 -3.82 -3.31
N ALA A 23 -3.80 -3.07 -2.42
CA ALA A 23 -3.78 -1.62 -2.42
C ALA A 23 -2.36 -1.08 -2.15
N MET A 24 -1.70 -1.59 -1.11
CA MET A 24 -0.34 -1.19 -0.74
C MET A 24 0.66 -1.53 -1.85
N ARG A 25 0.58 -2.73 -2.43
CA ARG A 25 1.43 -3.12 -3.56
C ARG A 25 1.24 -2.20 -4.76
N ALA A 26 0.00 -1.97 -5.18
CA ALA A 26 -0.29 -1.15 -6.36
C ALA A 26 0.21 0.29 -6.21
N ALA A 27 0.06 0.88 -5.02
CA ALA A 27 0.46 2.26 -4.78
C ALA A 27 1.95 2.44 -4.46
N LEU A 28 2.57 1.48 -3.76
CA LEU A 28 3.88 1.70 -3.10
C LEU A 28 4.97 0.76 -3.60
N GLU A 29 4.63 -0.46 -4.03
CA GLU A 29 5.61 -1.46 -4.45
C GLU A 29 5.75 -1.57 -5.97
N GLU A 30 4.80 -1.08 -6.77
CA GLU A 30 4.93 -1.08 -8.22
C GLU A 30 5.65 0.19 -8.72
N GLU A 31 6.42 0.04 -9.79
CA GLU A 31 7.01 1.18 -10.49
C GLU A 31 5.95 1.81 -11.39
N LEU A 32 5.45 2.99 -11.00
CA LEU A 32 4.47 3.73 -11.79
C LEU A 32 5.20 4.59 -12.84
N THR A 33 4.87 4.34 -14.10
CA THR A 33 5.34 5.09 -15.27
C THR A 33 4.16 5.65 -16.05
N ASP A 34 4.40 6.58 -16.96
CA ASP A 34 3.38 7.00 -17.92
C ASP A 34 2.93 5.80 -18.77
N ASP A 35 1.64 5.70 -19.05
CA ASP A 35 1.11 4.72 -20.00
C ASP A 35 1.49 5.08 -21.43
N GLY A 36 1.87 4.07 -22.20
CA GLY A 36 1.90 4.14 -23.65
C GLY A 36 0.49 4.24 -24.25
N PRO A 37 0.36 4.65 -25.52
CA PRO A 37 -0.93 4.86 -26.17
C PRO A 37 -1.81 3.59 -26.29
N ASN A 38 -1.24 2.40 -26.08
CA ASN A 38 -1.96 1.12 -26.14
C ASN A 38 -2.01 0.38 -24.79
N ASP A 39 -1.53 0.98 -23.70
CA ASP A 39 -1.46 0.32 -22.39
C ASP A 39 -2.80 0.35 -21.64
N ALA A 40 -3.66 1.32 -21.95
CA ALA A 40 -4.99 1.49 -21.35
C ALA A 40 -5.98 2.16 -22.31
N HIS A 41 -7.29 2.01 -22.05
CA HIS A 41 -8.34 2.74 -22.76
C HIS A 41 -8.20 4.26 -22.57
N GLU A 42 -7.80 4.69 -21.36
CA GLU A 42 -7.42 6.07 -21.04
C GLU A 42 -6.01 6.06 -20.45
N PRO A 43 -4.98 6.39 -21.25
CA PRO A 43 -3.61 6.45 -20.76
C PRO A 43 -3.45 7.44 -19.61
N GLY A 44 -2.90 6.98 -18.49
CA GLY A 44 -2.61 7.79 -17.31
C GLY A 44 -1.14 8.14 -17.22
N THR A 45 -0.86 9.37 -16.81
CA THR A 45 0.49 9.76 -16.38
C THR A 45 0.85 9.08 -15.05
N LYS A 46 2.15 8.96 -14.78
CA LYS A 46 2.70 8.51 -13.50
C LYS A 46 2.05 9.23 -12.31
N VAL A 47 1.94 10.56 -12.41
CA VAL A 47 1.35 11.40 -11.35
C VAL A 47 -0.13 11.07 -11.14
N GLN A 48 -0.91 10.96 -12.21
CA GLN A 48 -2.33 10.57 -12.12
C GLN A 48 -2.52 9.20 -11.47
N LYS A 49 -1.60 8.26 -11.72
CA LYS A 49 -1.64 6.94 -11.07
C LYS A 49 -1.37 7.04 -9.57
N TYR A 50 -0.37 7.82 -9.14
CA TYR A 50 -0.17 8.10 -7.71
C TYR A 50 -1.40 8.73 -7.09
N ASP A 51 -1.98 9.72 -7.76
CA ASP A 51 -3.19 10.43 -7.35
C ASP A 51 -4.43 9.54 -7.21
N GLY A 52 -4.50 8.43 -7.96
CA GLY A 52 -5.58 7.45 -7.87
C GLY A 52 -5.35 6.35 -6.83
N LEU A 53 -4.10 5.91 -6.65
CA LEU A 53 -3.77 4.71 -5.87
C LEU A 53 -3.40 5.01 -4.41
N VAL A 54 -2.63 6.09 -4.17
CA VAL A 54 -2.10 6.43 -2.85
C VAL A 54 -3.19 6.67 -1.81
N PRO A 55 -4.29 7.40 -2.10
CA PRO A 55 -5.35 7.57 -1.11
C PRO A 55 -5.95 6.24 -0.65
N GLY A 56 -6.10 5.28 -1.57
CA GLY A 56 -6.62 3.95 -1.24
C GLY A 56 -5.69 3.17 -0.29
N ALA A 57 -4.38 3.15 -0.59
CA ALA A 57 -3.39 2.54 0.29
C ALA A 57 -3.35 3.21 1.67
N ALA A 58 -3.38 4.54 1.72
CA ALA A 58 -3.38 5.30 2.98
C ALA A 58 -4.59 4.94 3.87
N MET A 59 -5.75 4.70 3.28
CA MET A 59 -6.94 4.31 4.06
C MET A 59 -6.78 2.98 4.81
N TRP A 60 -5.99 2.03 4.29
CA TRP A 60 -5.71 0.78 4.99
C TRP A 60 -4.83 1.02 6.22
N VAL A 61 -3.81 1.87 6.09
CA VAL A 61 -2.96 2.28 7.21
C VAL A 61 -3.78 3.02 8.27
N LEU A 62 -4.58 4.00 7.86
CA LEU A 62 -5.40 4.79 8.79
C LEU A 62 -6.55 3.99 9.43
N GLY A 63 -7.07 2.99 8.72
CA GLY A 63 -8.16 2.15 9.21
C GLY A 63 -7.70 1.05 10.15
N LEU A 64 -6.61 0.35 9.81
CA LEU A 64 -6.10 -0.79 10.58
C LEU A 64 -5.08 -0.38 11.65
N GLY A 65 -4.23 0.63 11.37
CA GLY A 65 -3.25 1.14 12.32
C GLY A 65 -2.33 0.05 12.88
N GLU A 66 -2.32 -0.07 14.22
CA GLU A 66 -1.50 -1.02 14.97
C GLU A 66 -1.73 -2.47 14.53
N GLU A 67 -2.96 -2.86 14.20
CA GLU A 67 -3.25 -4.23 13.76
C GLU A 67 -2.55 -4.58 12.43
N LEU A 68 -2.35 -3.60 11.54
CA LEU A 68 -1.59 -3.83 10.31
C LEU A 68 -0.08 -3.93 10.57
N TYR A 69 0.42 -3.22 11.58
CA TYR A 69 1.82 -3.28 11.99
C TYR A 69 2.16 -4.61 12.68
N GLU A 70 1.29 -5.06 13.58
CA GLU A 70 1.49 -6.28 14.37
C GLU A 70 1.23 -7.56 13.57
N LYS A 71 0.60 -7.45 12.39
CA LYS A 71 0.30 -8.61 11.56
C LYS A 71 1.56 -9.22 10.98
N GLU A 72 1.82 -10.47 11.37
CA GLU A 72 2.82 -11.33 10.76
C GLU A 72 2.14 -12.56 10.13
N GLU A 73 2.29 -12.73 8.82
CA GLU A 73 1.68 -13.85 8.10
C GLU A 73 2.43 -14.14 6.79
N ASP A 74 2.85 -15.40 6.60
CA ASP A 74 3.40 -15.89 5.33
C ASP A 74 2.25 -16.24 4.36
N LEU A 75 2.23 -15.56 3.22
CA LEU A 75 1.25 -15.73 2.14
C LEU A 75 1.85 -16.43 0.93
N THR A 76 3.00 -17.09 1.11
CA THR A 76 3.60 -17.94 0.08
C THR A 76 2.62 -19.07 -0.26
N PRO A 77 2.23 -19.22 -1.54
CA PRO A 77 1.30 -20.26 -1.94
C PRO A 77 1.84 -21.65 -1.60
N SER A 78 1.01 -22.46 -0.93
CA SER A 78 1.35 -23.84 -0.57
C SER A 78 0.95 -24.84 -1.66
N ALA A 79 0.09 -24.43 -2.61
CA ALA A 79 -0.34 -25.25 -3.74
C ALA A 79 -0.31 -24.47 -5.08
N PRO A 80 -0.05 -25.15 -6.21
CA PRO A 80 0.09 -24.50 -7.53
C PRO A 80 -1.16 -23.75 -8.02
N ASN A 81 -2.35 -24.09 -7.52
CA ASN A 81 -3.63 -23.52 -7.94
C ASN A 81 -4.07 -22.28 -7.14
N GLN A 82 -3.30 -21.85 -6.14
CA GLN A 82 -3.67 -20.71 -5.26
C GLN A 82 -3.30 -19.34 -5.82
N GLY A 83 -2.62 -19.27 -6.98
CA GLY A 83 -2.08 -18.02 -7.49
C GLY A 83 -0.95 -17.47 -6.61
N LYS A 84 -0.67 -16.17 -6.67
CA LYS A 84 0.36 -15.51 -5.84
C LYS A 84 -0.19 -14.22 -5.21
N PRO A 85 -1.19 -14.30 -4.32
CA PRO A 85 -1.97 -13.14 -3.90
C PRO A 85 -1.12 -12.14 -3.10
N GLY A 86 -0.20 -12.63 -2.26
CA GLY A 86 0.71 -11.82 -1.45
C GLY A 86 1.98 -11.32 -2.15
N ARG A 87 2.19 -11.61 -3.45
CA ARG A 87 3.47 -11.37 -4.15
C ARG A 87 4.00 -9.94 -3.94
N PRO A 88 5.33 -9.74 -3.91
CA PRO A 88 5.93 -8.41 -3.96
C PRO A 88 5.62 -7.68 -5.28
N GLY A 89 5.61 -6.35 -5.24
CA GLY A 89 5.71 -5.48 -6.42
C GLY A 89 7.16 -5.25 -6.84
N LYS A 90 7.37 -4.62 -8.00
CA LYS A 90 8.69 -4.43 -8.64
C LYS A 90 9.75 -3.71 -7.78
N LEU A 91 9.33 -2.80 -6.90
CA LEU A 91 10.19 -2.00 -6.02
C LEU A 91 10.53 -2.73 -4.71
N TRP A 92 9.82 -3.81 -4.37
CA TRP A 92 10.08 -4.67 -3.20
C TRP A 92 10.85 -5.93 -3.66
N THR A 93 12.06 -5.74 -4.19
CA THR A 93 12.80 -6.74 -5.00
C THR A 93 13.18 -8.01 -4.25
N ASP A 94 13.65 -7.88 -3.01
CA ASP A 94 14.04 -9.01 -2.15
C ASP A 94 12.92 -9.42 -1.18
N GLY A 95 11.72 -8.92 -1.47
CA GLY A 95 10.54 -9.06 -0.65
C GLY A 95 9.87 -10.42 -0.69
N LYS A 96 9.42 -10.91 0.46
CA LYS A 96 8.58 -12.11 0.55
C LYS A 96 7.10 -11.78 0.38
N ALA A 97 6.33 -12.80 0.03
CA ALA A 97 4.88 -12.70 -0.01
C ALA A 97 4.33 -12.82 1.42
N GLU A 98 4.36 -11.73 2.19
CA GLU A 98 4.01 -11.76 3.62
C GLU A 98 3.44 -10.42 4.11
N PHE A 99 2.84 -10.45 5.29
CA PHE A 99 2.81 -9.31 6.20
C PHE A 99 4.01 -9.41 7.16
N SER A 100 4.77 -8.32 7.28
CA SER A 100 5.92 -8.25 8.18
C SER A 100 6.33 -6.81 8.48
N GLU A 101 7.04 -6.61 9.58
CA GLU A 101 7.62 -5.32 9.97
C GLU A 101 8.53 -4.74 8.86
N ALA A 102 9.28 -5.61 8.16
CA ALA A 102 10.14 -5.20 7.06
C ALA A 102 9.32 -4.59 5.90
N ARG A 103 8.19 -5.20 5.55
CA ARG A 103 7.29 -4.70 4.50
C ARG A 103 6.56 -3.43 4.94
N TRP A 104 6.19 -3.34 6.21
CA TRP A 104 5.66 -2.11 6.82
C TRP A 104 6.64 -0.94 6.69
N LYS A 105 7.91 -1.12 7.08
CA LYS A 105 8.95 -0.08 6.97
C LYS A 105 9.17 0.36 5.52
N PHE A 106 9.13 -0.59 4.59
CA PHE A 106 9.17 -0.28 3.17
C PHE A 106 7.99 0.62 2.75
N TRP A 107 6.76 0.25 3.10
CA TRP A 107 5.59 1.07 2.79
C TRP A 107 5.66 2.47 3.41
N LYS A 108 6.10 2.60 4.66
CA LYS A 108 6.34 3.89 5.32
C LYS A 108 7.30 4.75 4.49
N LYS A 109 8.45 4.18 4.12
CA LYS A 109 9.44 4.87 3.26
C LYS A 109 8.80 5.33 1.95
N ARG A 110 7.99 4.49 1.29
CA ARG A 110 7.34 4.81 0.02
C ARG A 110 6.30 5.93 0.14
N PHE A 111 5.52 5.99 1.22
CA PHE A 111 4.67 7.16 1.49
C PHE A 111 5.49 8.44 1.65
N GLY A 112 6.65 8.34 2.31
CA GLY A 112 7.66 9.41 2.38
C GLY A 112 8.04 9.92 1.00
N GLU A 113 8.44 9.02 0.11
CA GLU A 113 8.89 9.36 -1.24
C GLU A 113 7.75 9.92 -2.11
N VAL A 114 6.49 9.53 -1.88
CA VAL A 114 5.33 10.09 -2.61
C VAL A 114 5.12 11.57 -2.31
N MET A 115 5.42 12.03 -1.08
CA MET A 115 5.28 13.45 -0.72
C MET A 115 6.22 14.37 -1.53
N GLU A 116 7.31 13.82 -2.05
CA GLU A 116 8.33 14.54 -2.81
C GLU A 116 8.10 14.49 -4.33
N ILE A 117 7.04 13.81 -4.81
CA ILE A 117 6.77 13.69 -6.25
C ILE A 117 6.13 14.99 -6.76
N GLU A 118 6.89 15.75 -7.55
CA GLU A 118 6.41 16.96 -8.22
C GLU A 118 5.15 16.70 -9.07
N GLY A 119 4.20 17.63 -9.01
CA GLY A 119 2.95 17.58 -9.77
C GLY A 119 1.83 16.76 -9.12
N THR A 120 2.13 15.98 -8.07
CA THR A 120 1.12 15.25 -7.29
C THR A 120 0.13 16.21 -6.64
N ARG A 121 -1.16 15.85 -6.62
CA ARG A 121 -2.19 16.70 -6.01
C ARG A 121 -1.94 16.88 -4.52
N LYS A 122 -2.29 18.06 -4.02
CA LYS A 122 -2.15 18.39 -2.60
C LYS A 122 -2.87 17.39 -1.70
N GLU A 123 -4.06 16.93 -2.08
CA GLU A 123 -4.83 15.96 -1.30
C GLU A 123 -4.10 14.62 -1.18
N THR A 124 -3.43 14.19 -2.25
CA THR A 124 -2.63 12.96 -2.29
C THR A 124 -1.38 13.09 -1.40
N VAL A 125 -0.72 14.25 -1.44
CA VAL A 125 0.43 14.54 -0.55
C VAL A 125 -0.02 14.58 0.92
N ASP A 126 -1.11 15.28 1.21
CA ASP A 126 -1.63 15.43 2.57
C ASP A 126 -2.07 14.07 3.16
N ILE A 127 -2.64 13.17 2.35
CA ILE A 127 -3.04 11.84 2.84
C ILE A 127 -1.87 10.87 2.97
N ALA A 128 -0.88 10.95 2.07
CA ALA A 128 0.38 10.21 2.20
C ALA A 128 1.11 10.60 3.50
N LYS A 129 1.13 11.91 3.81
CA LYS A 129 1.69 12.44 5.04
C LYS A 129 0.99 11.89 6.29
N GLN A 130 -0.34 11.89 6.31
CA GLN A 130 -1.11 11.34 7.44
C GLN A 130 -0.81 9.85 7.67
N ALA A 131 -0.73 9.06 6.59
CA ALA A 131 -0.34 7.66 6.69
C ALA A 131 1.08 7.52 7.23
N TYR A 132 2.05 8.25 6.68
CA TYR A 132 3.44 8.25 7.13
C TYR A 132 3.58 8.59 8.62
N GLU A 133 2.95 9.67 9.07
CA GLU A 133 3.01 10.13 10.47
C GLU A 133 2.37 9.11 11.42
N LEU A 134 1.25 8.49 11.03
CA LEU A 134 0.65 7.41 11.81
C LEU A 134 1.59 6.20 11.88
N MET A 135 2.20 5.81 10.77
CA MET A 135 3.12 4.67 10.74
C MET A 135 4.34 4.91 11.64
N GLN A 136 4.91 6.12 11.56
CA GLN A 136 6.01 6.55 12.43
C GLN A 136 5.63 6.54 13.91
N LYS A 137 4.41 6.97 14.25
CA LYS A 137 3.92 6.92 15.62
C LYS A 137 3.81 5.48 16.14
N ILE A 138 3.39 4.55 15.29
CA ILE A 138 3.18 3.13 15.65
C ILE A 138 4.51 2.39 15.81
N ASP A 139 5.41 2.50 14.83
CA ASP A 139 6.68 1.75 14.86
C ASP A 139 7.77 2.42 15.70
N GLY A 140 7.53 3.64 16.19
CA GLY A 140 8.41 4.33 17.14
C GLY A 140 9.76 4.75 16.56
N GLU A 141 9.98 4.60 15.25
CA GLU A 141 11.18 5.10 14.58
C GLU A 141 11.04 6.61 14.33
N GLY A 142 11.23 7.39 15.40
CA GLY A 142 11.02 8.83 15.41
C GLY A 142 11.42 9.52 16.72
N ALA A 143 12.67 9.36 17.14
CA ALA A 143 13.46 10.35 17.87
C ALA A 143 14.93 10.29 17.41
#